data_AF-A0A327VA29-F1
#
_entry.id   AF-A0A327VA29-F1
#
_cell.length_a   1.000
_cell.length_b   1.000
_cell.length_c   1.000
_cell.angle_alpha   90.00
_cell.angle_beta   90.00
_cell.angle_gamma   90.00
#
_symmetry.space_group_name_H-M   'P 1'
#
loop_
_entity.id
_entity.type
_entity.pdbx_description
1 polymer ?
#
loop_
_entity_poly.entity_id
_entity_poly.type
_entity_poly.pdbx_seq_one_letter_code
_entity_poly.pdbx_strand_id
1 'polypeptide(L)'
;AVAEALDRRGHEISFVAILDSQPGGHGFTEIHAGKTESDYRGELEEYFGQYIGTGNQGDFLDTMAKVLTNNTTLMMDFESPVYRGDVVFFSATLQDETYAHLWRPYVLGDIEVHDVRAVHHEMHMPGPVAEVFEVINRKLAG
;
A
#
# COMPACT_ATOMS: atom_id res chain seq x y z
N ALA A 1 -1.79 5.55 -10.36
CA ALA A 1 -1.17 6.79 -10.89
C ALA A 1 -0.14 6.51 -11.99
N VAL A 2 1.01 5.91 -11.67
CA VAL A 2 2.11 5.72 -12.65
C VAL A 2 1.70 4.86 -13.84
N ALA A 3 1.00 3.74 -13.60
CA ALA A 3 0.54 2.86 -14.66
C ALA A 3 -0.41 3.56 -15.65
N GLU A 4 -1.45 4.25 -15.17
CA GLU A 4 -2.31 5.06 -16.05
C GLU A 4 -1.50 6.09 -16.84
N ALA A 5 -0.56 6.77 -16.19
CA ALA A 5 0.19 7.84 -16.84
C ALA A 5 1.17 7.31 -17.90
N LEU A 6 1.73 6.12 -17.72
CA LEU A 6 2.55 5.42 -18.71
C LEU A 6 1.69 4.94 -19.88
N ASP A 7 0.56 4.30 -19.57
CA ASP A 7 -0.40 3.79 -20.55
C ASP A 7 -0.95 4.89 -21.47
N ARG A 8 -1.37 6.02 -20.89
CA ARG A 8 -1.86 7.19 -21.63
C ARG A 8 -0.79 7.79 -22.55
N ARG A 9 0.50 7.59 -22.26
CA ARG A 9 1.62 8.02 -23.11
C ARG A 9 2.00 6.97 -24.17
N GLY A 10 1.26 5.86 -24.24
CA GLY A 10 1.49 4.80 -25.21
C GLY A 10 2.62 3.84 -24.83
N HIS A 11 3.04 3.81 -23.56
CA HIS A 11 3.98 2.80 -23.09
C HIS A 11 3.26 1.48 -22.83
N GLU A 12 3.89 0.39 -23.25
CA GLU A 12 3.47 -0.96 -22.88
C GLU A 12 3.78 -1.21 -21.40
N ILE A 13 2.83 -1.82 -20.70
CA ILE A 13 2.96 -2.18 -19.29
C ILE A 13 2.67 -3.68 -19.20
N SER A 14 3.69 -4.46 -18.87
CA SER A 14 3.55 -5.92 -18.79
C SER A 14 2.58 -6.35 -17.69
N PHE A 15 2.64 -5.71 -16.51
CA PHE A 15 1.62 -5.83 -15.46
C PHE A 15 1.77 -4.72 -14.41
N VAL A 16 0.75 -4.58 -13.57
CA VAL A 16 0.75 -3.72 -12.37
C VAL A 16 0.50 -4.60 -11.15
N ALA A 17 1.31 -4.44 -10.10
CA ALA A 17 1.07 -5.05 -8.80
C ALA A 17 0.76 -3.98 -7.75
N ILE A 18 -0.25 -4.24 -6.93
CA ILE A 18 -0.61 -3.44 -5.75
C ILE A 18 -0.41 -4.31 -4.50
N LEU A 19 0.30 -3.78 -3.51
CA LEU A 19 0.61 -4.46 -2.26
C LEU A 19 -0.25 -3.85 -1.14
N ASP A 20 -1.32 -4.53 -0.77
CA ASP A 20 -2.21 -4.26 0.37
C ASP A 20 -2.47 -2.77 0.67
N SER A 21 -2.76 -1.98 -0.38
CA SER A 21 -2.98 -0.55 -0.25
C SER A 21 -4.37 -0.15 -0.70
N GLN A 22 -4.87 0.94 -0.13
CA GLN A 22 -6.13 1.57 -0.53
C GLN A 22 -5.90 2.52 -1.73
N PRO A 23 -6.91 2.76 -2.57
CA PRO A 23 -6.86 3.89 -3.49
C PRO A 23 -6.86 5.21 -2.69
N GLY A 24 -6.12 6.21 -3.18
CA GLY A 24 -6.22 7.60 -2.69
C GLY A 24 -7.54 8.26 -3.11
N GLY A 25 -7.90 9.35 -2.43
CA GLY A 25 -9.07 10.19 -2.74
C GLY A 25 -10.12 10.16 -1.62
N HIS A 26 -11.40 10.25 -2.01
CA HIS A 26 -12.50 10.36 -1.05
C HIS A 26 -12.56 9.20 -0.05
N GLY A 27 -12.49 7.95 -0.52
CA GLY A 27 -12.56 6.78 0.36
C GLY A 27 -11.40 6.70 1.35
N PHE A 28 -10.19 7.12 0.93
CA PHE A 28 -9.03 7.25 1.81
C PHE A 28 -9.28 8.33 2.87
N THR A 29 -9.87 9.45 2.47
CA THR A 29 -10.21 10.56 3.38
C THR A 29 -11.21 10.15 4.45
N GLU A 30 -12.24 9.38 4.11
CA GLU A 30 -13.24 8.89 5.08
C GLU A 30 -12.61 8.07 6.22
N ILE A 31 -11.53 7.34 5.95
CA ILE A 31 -10.86 6.48 6.92
C ILE A 31 -9.78 7.24 7.71
N HIS A 32 -9.06 8.15 7.06
CA HIS A 32 -7.86 8.76 7.62
C HIS A 32 -8.06 10.21 8.10
N ALA A 33 -9.21 10.84 7.83
CA ALA A 33 -9.48 12.19 8.28
C ALA A 33 -9.41 12.30 9.82
N GLY A 34 -8.74 13.34 10.29
CA GLY A 34 -8.62 13.64 11.71
C GLY A 34 -7.45 12.94 12.42
N LYS A 35 -6.73 12.01 11.78
CA LYS A 35 -5.44 11.53 12.32
C LYS A 35 -4.44 12.68 12.40
N THR A 36 -3.80 12.80 13.56
CA THR A 36 -2.77 13.81 13.85
C THR A 36 -1.36 13.22 13.71
N GLU A 37 -0.34 14.08 13.61
CA GLU A 37 1.06 13.64 13.64
C GLU A 37 1.40 12.83 14.90
N SER A 38 0.78 13.18 16.05
CA SER A 38 0.97 12.44 17.29
C SER A 38 0.41 11.01 17.23
N ASP A 39 -0.68 10.80 16.49
CA ASP A 39 -1.26 9.46 16.32
C ASP A 39 -0.30 8.59 15.49
N TYR A 40 0.21 9.13 14.37
CA TYR A 40 1.21 8.44 13.56
C TYR A 40 2.49 8.14 14.34
N ARG A 41 2.93 9.08 15.17
CA ARG A 41 4.11 8.89 16.02
C ARG A 41 3.89 7.74 17.02
N GLY A 42 2.70 7.67 17.63
CA GLY A 42 2.34 6.58 18.54
C GLY A 42 2.32 5.22 17.86
N GLU A 43 1.70 5.13 16.67
CA GLU A 43 1.66 3.91 15.86
C GLU A 43 3.06 3.43 15.45
N LEU A 44 3.93 4.37 15.05
CA LEU A 44 5.33 4.07 14.73
C LEU A 44 6.11 3.56 15.95
N GLU A 45 5.90 4.16 17.11
CA GLU A 45 6.56 3.74 18.36
C GLU A 45 6.12 2.33 18.78
N GLU A 46 4.83 2.03 18.69
CA GLU A 46 4.28 0.69 18.96
C GLU A 46 4.86 -0.34 18.00
N TYR A 47 4.83 -0.06 16.69
CA TYR A 47 5.33 -0.97 15.67
C TYR A 47 6.84 -1.19 15.79
N PHE A 48 7.65 -0.12 15.79
CA PHE A 48 9.10 -0.26 15.85
C PHE A 48 9.58 -0.80 17.19
N GLY A 49 8.85 -0.52 18.28
CA GLY A 49 9.15 -1.05 19.61
C GLY A 49 9.18 -2.60 19.67
N GLN A 50 8.53 -3.28 18.72
CA GLN A 50 8.58 -4.75 18.61
C GLN A 50 9.91 -5.28 18.03
N TYR A 51 10.64 -4.45 17.28
CA TYR A 51 11.83 -4.86 16.54
C TYR A 51 13.11 -4.18 17.02
N ILE A 52 13.02 -2.94 17.49
CA ILE A 52 14.15 -2.10 17.89
C ILE A 52 13.83 -1.35 19.18
N GLY A 53 14.87 -1.08 19.99
CA GLY A 53 14.72 -0.23 21.17
C GLY A 53 14.50 1.23 20.77
N THR A 54 13.31 1.76 20.98
CA THR A 54 12.94 3.14 20.61
C THR A 54 13.35 4.20 21.64
N GLY A 55 13.84 3.80 22.82
CA GLY A 55 14.10 4.69 23.96
C GLY A 55 15.11 5.82 23.74
N ASN A 56 15.92 5.77 22.67
CA ASN A 56 16.81 6.86 22.25
C ASN A 56 16.56 7.34 20.80
N GLN A 57 15.42 6.98 20.21
CA GLN A 57 15.10 7.24 18.80
C GLN A 57 13.98 8.27 18.61
N GLY A 58 13.75 9.15 19.59
CA GLY A 58 12.69 10.16 19.54
C GLY A 58 12.68 10.98 18.24
N ASP A 59 13.83 11.53 17.86
CA ASP A 59 13.98 12.33 16.63
C ASP A 59 13.67 11.53 15.34
N PHE A 60 13.99 10.23 15.35
CA PHE A 60 13.67 9.34 14.23
C PHE A 60 12.17 9.12 14.12
N LEU A 61 11.50 8.83 15.24
CA LEU A 61 10.05 8.66 15.28
C LEU A 61 9.31 9.94 14.87
N ASP A 62 9.77 11.11 15.34
CA ASP A 62 9.20 12.41 14.95
C ASP A 62 9.35 12.67 13.45
N THR A 63 10.51 12.33 12.88
CA THR A 63 10.75 12.48 11.44
C THR A 63 9.86 11.56 10.62
N MET A 64 9.73 10.30 11.03
CA MET A 64 8.86 9.32 10.37
C MET A 64 7.38 9.72 10.47
N ALA A 65 6.94 10.24 11.62
CA ALA A 65 5.58 10.72 11.82
C ALA A 65 5.23 11.88 10.87
N LYS A 66 6.16 12.83 10.68
CA LYS A 66 6.01 13.91 9.69
C LYS A 66 5.88 13.38 8.27
N VAL A 67 6.71 12.40 7.90
CA VAL A 67 6.65 11.77 6.57
C VAL A 67 5.31 11.06 6.34
N LEU A 68 4.83 10.28 7.31
CA LEU A 68 3.52 9.63 7.23
C LEU A 68 2.38 10.65 7.15
N THR A 69 2.39 11.67 8.00
CA THR A 69 1.38 12.74 7.99
C THR A 69 1.31 13.43 6.64
N ASN A 70 2.47 13.79 6.07
CA ASN A 70 2.55 14.39 4.74
C ASN A 70 2.01 13.45 3.66
N ASN A 71 2.41 12.18 3.67
CA ASN A 71 1.97 11.21 2.66
C ASN A 71 0.48 10.92 2.75
N THR A 72 -0.10 10.80 3.95
CA THR A 72 -1.54 10.67 4.13
C THR A 72 -2.28 11.89 3.59
N THR A 73 -1.79 13.11 3.88
CA THR A 73 -2.39 14.34 3.34
C THR A 73 -2.40 14.33 1.82
N LEU A 74 -1.27 13.98 1.20
CA LEU A 74 -1.18 13.85 -0.25
C LEU A 74 -2.13 12.79 -0.80
N MET A 75 -2.30 11.65 -0.11
CA MET A 75 -3.22 10.58 -0.50
C MET A 75 -4.70 10.96 -0.37
N MET A 76 -5.05 11.83 0.59
CA MET A 76 -6.40 12.39 0.71
C MET A 76 -6.72 13.35 -0.44
N ASP A 77 -5.77 14.21 -0.80
CA ASP A 77 -5.94 15.19 -1.88
C ASP A 77 -5.80 14.58 -3.29
N PHE A 78 -5.23 13.39 -3.39
CA PHE A 78 -4.97 12.70 -4.65
C PHE A 78 -6.09 11.71 -5.00
N GLU A 79 -6.84 11.99 -6.08
CA GLU A 79 -7.78 11.02 -6.63
C GLU A 79 -7.05 9.98 -7.49
N SER A 80 -7.19 8.70 -7.13
CA SER A 80 -6.61 7.62 -7.94
C SER A 80 -7.20 7.62 -9.35
N PRO A 81 -6.37 7.62 -10.41
CA PRO A 81 -6.89 7.62 -11.77
C PRO A 81 -7.38 6.23 -12.17
N VAL A 82 -8.34 6.18 -13.09
CA VAL A 82 -8.84 4.94 -13.68
C VAL A 82 -7.79 4.34 -14.61
N TYR A 83 -7.36 3.12 -14.33
CA TYR A 83 -6.43 2.35 -15.14
C TYR A 83 -7.16 1.26 -15.93
N ARG A 84 -6.87 1.17 -17.24
CA ARG A 84 -7.58 0.25 -18.14
C ARG A 84 -7.06 -1.19 -18.14
N GLY A 85 -5.83 -1.42 -17.69
CA GLY A 85 -5.21 -2.74 -17.69
C GLY A 85 -5.57 -3.58 -16.47
N ASP A 86 -5.05 -4.79 -16.45
CA ASP A 86 -5.21 -5.73 -15.35
C ASP A 86 -4.26 -5.40 -14.20
N VAL A 87 -4.67 -5.79 -12.98
CA VAL A 87 -3.92 -5.57 -11.75
C VAL A 87 -3.81 -6.87 -10.97
N VAL A 88 -2.60 -7.16 -10.48
CA VAL A 88 -2.37 -8.17 -9.45
C VAL A 88 -2.42 -7.47 -8.09
N PHE A 89 -3.29 -7.91 -7.19
CA PHE A 89 -3.41 -7.37 -5.84
C PHE A 89 -2.93 -8.41 -4.83
N PHE A 90 -2.01 -8.03 -3.95
CA PHE A 90 -1.57 -8.88 -2.84
C PHE A 90 -2.25 -8.43 -1.55
N SER A 91 -3.07 -9.30 -0.95
CA SER A 91 -3.84 -8.98 0.26
C SER A 91 -3.18 -9.58 1.50
N ALA A 92 -2.95 -8.77 2.53
CA ALA A 92 -2.61 -9.29 3.85
C ALA A 92 -3.82 -10.04 4.43
N THR A 93 -3.61 -11.19 5.07
CA THR A 93 -4.69 -12.08 5.56
C THR A 93 -4.68 -12.34 7.05
N LEU A 94 -3.68 -11.84 7.79
CA LEU A 94 -3.63 -11.93 9.24
C LEU A 94 -4.21 -10.67 9.93
N GLN A 95 -5.03 -9.90 9.21
CA GLN A 95 -5.77 -8.73 9.67
C GLN A 95 -7.21 -8.77 9.13
N ASP A 96 -8.11 -7.98 9.70
CA ASP A 96 -9.52 -7.99 9.31
C ASP A 96 -9.79 -7.11 8.08
N GLU A 97 -9.01 -6.04 7.90
CA GLU A 97 -9.16 -5.10 6.80
C GLU A 97 -8.65 -5.68 5.48
N THR A 98 -9.48 -5.59 4.44
CA THR A 98 -9.14 -5.98 3.06
C THR A 98 -9.41 -4.81 2.12
N TYR A 99 -8.53 -4.61 1.13
CA TYR A 99 -8.60 -3.40 0.27
C TYR A 99 -8.82 -3.68 -1.21
N ALA A 100 -8.66 -4.92 -1.67
CA ALA A 100 -8.78 -5.26 -3.09
C ALA A 100 -10.10 -4.79 -3.72
N HIS A 101 -11.22 -4.89 -2.98
CA HIS A 101 -12.54 -4.50 -3.45
C HIS A 101 -12.68 -2.99 -3.67
N LEU A 102 -11.93 -2.16 -2.94
CA LEU A 102 -11.95 -0.70 -3.06
C LEU A 102 -11.38 -0.22 -4.40
N TRP A 103 -10.56 -1.03 -5.07
CA TRP A 103 -9.95 -0.68 -6.36
C TRP A 103 -10.88 -0.85 -7.56
N ARG A 104 -12.04 -1.50 -7.40
CA ARG A 104 -12.93 -1.82 -8.52
C ARG A 104 -13.39 -0.61 -9.35
N PRO A 105 -13.68 0.57 -8.77
CA PRO A 105 -13.99 1.78 -9.55
C PRO A 105 -12.80 2.33 -10.35
N TYR A 106 -11.57 1.97 -9.97
CA TYR A 106 -10.31 2.54 -10.49
C TYR A 106 -9.56 1.63 -11.45
N VAL A 107 -9.95 0.37 -11.55
CA VAL A 107 -9.40 -0.60 -12.50
C VAL A 107 -10.53 -0.97 -13.45
N LEU A 108 -10.29 -1.00 -14.77
CA LEU A 108 -11.28 -1.48 -15.74
C LEU A 108 -11.03 -2.94 -16.14
N GLY A 109 -9.77 -3.38 -16.13
CA GLY A 109 -9.38 -4.77 -16.35
C GLY A 109 -9.70 -5.68 -15.16
N ASP A 110 -9.10 -6.85 -15.15
CA ASP A 110 -9.24 -7.82 -14.08
C ASP A 110 -8.40 -7.44 -12.85
N ILE A 111 -8.91 -7.76 -11.67
CA ILE A 111 -8.15 -7.67 -10.41
C ILE A 111 -7.93 -9.11 -9.93
N GLU A 112 -6.71 -9.61 -10.13
CA GLU A 112 -6.28 -10.92 -9.66
C GLU A 112 -5.75 -10.77 -8.24
N VAL A 113 -6.48 -11.29 -7.25
CA VAL A 113 -6.11 -11.19 -5.83
C VAL A 113 -5.33 -12.43 -5.40
N HIS A 114 -4.17 -12.22 -4.80
CA HIS A 114 -3.35 -13.24 -4.13
C HIS A 114 -3.30 -12.95 -2.63
N ASP A 115 -3.67 -13.94 -1.84
CA ASP A 115 -3.54 -13.89 -0.40
C ASP A 115 -2.08 -14.06 0.02
N VAL A 116 -1.63 -13.25 0.96
CA VAL A 116 -0.32 -13.32 1.58
C VAL A 116 -0.51 -13.52 3.08
N ARG A 117 0.15 -14.53 3.66
CA ARG A 117 -0.01 -14.85 5.09
C ARG A 117 0.82 -13.92 5.97
N ALA A 118 0.39 -12.66 6.05
CA ALA A 118 1.00 -11.60 6.84
C ALA A 118 -0.06 -10.60 7.32
N VAL A 119 0.33 -9.76 8.27
CA VAL A 119 -0.28 -8.44 8.50
C VAL A 119 0.37 -7.41 7.56
N HIS A 120 -0.31 -6.31 7.26
CA HIS A 120 0.15 -5.26 6.34
C HIS A 120 1.61 -4.84 6.59
N HIS A 121 1.92 -4.55 7.85
CA HIS A 121 3.23 -4.07 8.28
C HIS A 121 4.34 -5.11 8.15
N GLU A 122 4.02 -6.40 8.04
CA GLU A 122 4.99 -7.48 7.89
C GLU A 122 5.15 -7.96 6.44
N MET A 123 4.41 -7.41 5.48
CA MET A 123 4.51 -7.85 4.07
C MET A 123 5.89 -7.62 3.44
N HIS A 124 6.71 -6.77 4.05
CA HIS A 124 8.10 -6.52 3.65
C HIS A 124 9.11 -7.55 4.20
N MET A 125 8.67 -8.46 5.09
CA MET A 125 9.54 -9.46 5.71
C MET A 125 9.88 -10.61 4.74
N PRO A 126 11.00 -11.34 4.97
CA PRO A 126 11.50 -12.32 4.00
C PRO A 126 10.50 -13.40 3.56
N GLY A 127 9.65 -13.88 4.48
CA GLY A 127 8.63 -14.89 4.18
C GLY A 127 7.56 -14.37 3.20
N PRO A 128 6.79 -13.34 3.58
CA PRO A 128 5.79 -12.72 2.71
C PRO A 128 6.35 -12.23 1.36
N VAL A 129 7.56 -11.66 1.36
CA VAL A 129 8.25 -11.27 0.11
C VAL A 129 8.50 -12.48 -0.80
N ALA A 130 8.92 -13.62 -0.25
CA ALA A 130 9.12 -14.82 -1.06
C ALA A 130 7.81 -15.31 -1.70
N GLU A 131 6.69 -15.28 -0.96
CA GLU A 131 5.36 -15.62 -1.48
C GLU A 131 4.94 -14.69 -2.64
N VAL A 132 5.07 -13.36 -2.46
CA VAL A 132 4.76 -12.35 -3.49
C VAL A 132 5.63 -12.55 -4.74
N PHE A 133 6.93 -12.76 -4.57
CA PHE A 133 7.84 -12.93 -5.70
C PHE A 133 7.65 -14.26 -6.45
N GLU A 134 7.12 -15.30 -5.81
CA GLU A 134 6.73 -16.53 -6.51
C GLU A 134 5.67 -16.25 -7.58
N VAL A 135 4.68 -15.42 -7.26
CA VAL A 135 3.64 -14.97 -8.20
C VAL A 135 4.22 -14.05 -9.27
N ILE A 136 5.00 -13.04 -8.87
CA ILE A 136 5.62 -12.08 -9.81
C ILE A 136 6.52 -12.80 -10.82
N ASN A 137 7.35 -13.75 -10.38
CA ASN A 137 8.24 -14.49 -11.26
C ASN A 137 7.48 -15.33 -12.28
N ARG A 138 6.34 -15.94 -11.90
CA ARG A 138 5.47 -16.64 -12.86
C ARG A 138 4.88 -15.69 -13.91
N LYS A 139 4.49 -14.48 -13.51
CA LYS A 139 3.95 -13.47 -14.43
C LYS A 139 5.01 -12.94 -15.39
N LEU A 140 6.25 -12.77 -14.92
CA LEU A 140 7.37 -12.30 -15.73
C LEU A 140 7.97 -13.36 -16.66
N ALA A 141 7.74 -14.65 -16.38
CA ALA A 141 8.20 -15.75 -17.22
C ALA A 141 7.30 -16.03 -18.44
N GLY A 142 6.17 -15.32 -18.56
CA GLY A 142 5.20 -15.41 -19.65
C GLY A 142 5.50 -14.44 -20.78
#